data_AF-B7HVU1-F1
#
_entry.id   AF-B7HVU1-F1
#
_cell.length_a   1.000
_cell.length_b   1.000
_cell.length_c   1.000
_cell.angle_alpha   90.00
_cell.angle_beta   90.00
_cell.angle_gamma   90.00
#
_symmetry.space_group_name_H-M   'P 1'
#
loop_
_entity.id
_entity.type
_entity.pdbx_description
1 polymer ?
#
loop_
_entity_poly.entity_id
_entity_poly.type
_entity_poly.pdbx_seq_one_letter_code
_entity_poly.pdbx_strand_id
1 'polypeptide(L)'
;MTDSFTIHTNAPHCLNFMIYIQNIYLNQKEKKENLKFPYIARQFNFSTNFEANFKELWHSLRKQMANDKYDSQIFYDENHIFYENLFDNHLCNKELFKELICSFKVWWTSIAGQLSLEWSVSDFSRQLYEDLVLYIKQHQIKPLQQLHISLLYDDCVFVKNNTTSYSAILPTKHFFINYRDVVTTLSTCFHAA
;
A
#
# COMPACT_ATOMS: atom_id res chain seq x y z
N MET A 1 2.13 13.25 32.17
CA MET A 1 1.71 12.09 31.36
C MET A 1 2.57 12.09 30.11
N THR A 2 3.47 11.13 29.96
CA THR A 2 4.54 11.12 28.95
C THR A 2 4.53 9.85 28.08
N ASP A 3 3.35 9.25 27.93
CA ASP A 3 3.15 7.99 27.19
C ASP A 3 2.30 8.21 25.91
N SER A 4 2.17 9.45 25.44
CA SER A 4 1.37 9.77 24.27
C SER A 4 2.22 9.64 22.99
N PHE A 5 1.88 8.67 22.15
CA PHE A 5 2.28 8.64 20.74
C PHE A 5 1.10 9.09 19.86
N THR A 6 1.36 9.38 18.59
CA THR A 6 0.33 9.65 17.58
C THR A 6 0.28 8.53 16.54
N ILE A 7 -0.90 8.30 15.97
CA ILE A 7 -1.06 7.42 14.82
C ILE A 7 -1.23 8.31 13.59
N HIS A 8 -0.41 8.08 12.57
CA HIS A 8 -0.50 8.77 11.30
C HIS A 8 -0.81 7.79 10.20
N THR A 9 -1.98 7.96 9.60
CA THR A 9 -2.46 7.15 8.47
C THR A 9 -2.30 7.94 7.18
N ASN A 10 -1.76 7.31 6.14
CA ASN A 10 -1.75 7.85 4.78
C ASN A 10 -2.13 6.76 3.77
N ALA A 11 -2.48 7.15 2.55
CA ALA A 11 -2.67 6.24 1.42
C ALA A 11 -1.68 6.60 0.30
N PRO A 12 -0.50 5.95 0.23
CA PRO A 12 0.54 6.38 -0.70
C PRO A 12 0.25 6.02 -2.16
N HIS A 13 0.55 6.93 -3.08
CA HIS A 13 0.30 6.76 -4.52
C HIS A 13 1.08 5.60 -5.10
N CYS A 14 2.39 5.51 -4.82
CA CYS A 14 3.27 4.52 -5.43
C CYS A 14 2.86 3.09 -5.05
N LEU A 15 2.60 2.84 -3.76
CA LEU A 15 2.20 1.51 -3.29
C LEU A 15 0.82 1.13 -3.83
N ASN A 16 -0.14 2.06 -3.84
CA ASN A 16 -1.46 1.78 -4.39
C ASN A 16 -1.42 1.61 -5.90
N PHE A 17 -0.53 2.30 -6.62
CA PHE A 17 -0.33 2.06 -8.05
C PHE A 17 0.34 0.70 -8.32
N MET A 18 1.26 0.25 -7.46
CA MET A 18 1.78 -1.11 -7.52
C MET A 18 0.65 -2.15 -7.38
N ILE A 19 -0.27 -1.97 -6.43
CA ILE A 19 -1.44 -2.85 -6.29
C ILE A 19 -2.36 -2.78 -7.53
N TYR A 20 -2.52 -1.59 -8.12
CA TYR A 20 -3.27 -1.40 -9.36
C TYR A 20 -2.72 -2.24 -10.52
N ILE A 21 -1.39 -2.20 -10.72
CA ILE A 21 -0.71 -3.02 -11.73
C ILE A 21 -0.79 -4.51 -11.38
N GLN A 22 -0.55 -4.86 -10.11
CA GLN A 22 -0.65 -6.23 -9.61
C GLN A 22 -2.00 -6.86 -9.97
N ASN A 23 -3.09 -6.13 -9.73
CA ASN A 23 -4.43 -6.64 -9.93
C ASN A 23 -4.73 -6.87 -11.42
N ILE A 24 -4.23 -6.00 -12.31
CA ILE A 24 -4.32 -6.21 -13.76
C ILE A 24 -3.54 -7.45 -14.18
N TYR A 25 -2.32 -7.62 -13.67
CA TYR A 25 -1.49 -8.80 -13.93
C TYR A 25 -2.18 -10.10 -13.51
N LEU A 26 -2.74 -10.13 -12.30
CA LEU A 26 -3.47 -11.28 -11.78
C LEU A 26 -4.73 -11.57 -12.62
N ASN A 27 -5.50 -10.53 -12.96
CA ASN A 27 -6.73 -10.66 -13.76
C ASN A 27 -6.49 -11.26 -15.16
N GLN A 28 -5.30 -11.09 -15.75
CA GLN A 28 -4.96 -11.70 -17.04
C GLN A 28 -4.65 -13.20 -16.94
N LYS A 29 -4.39 -13.71 -15.73
CA LYS A 29 -4.12 -15.13 -15.45
C LYS A 29 -5.30 -15.86 -14.79
N GLU A 30 -6.17 -15.12 -14.11
CA GLU A 30 -7.30 -15.63 -13.33
C GLU A 30 -8.49 -16.06 -14.21
N LYS A 31 -9.32 -16.98 -13.68
CA LYS A 31 -10.64 -17.29 -14.24
C LYS A 31 -11.65 -16.21 -13.82
N LYS A 32 -12.71 -16.02 -14.60
CA LYS A 32 -13.66 -14.87 -14.50
C LYS A 32 -14.32 -14.61 -13.13
N GLU A 33 -14.23 -15.52 -12.16
CA GLU A 33 -14.99 -15.46 -10.91
C GLU A 33 -14.32 -14.64 -9.80
N ASN A 34 -12.99 -14.45 -9.83
CA ASN A 34 -12.22 -13.78 -8.77
C ASN A 34 -11.44 -12.55 -9.26
N LEU A 35 -12.03 -11.80 -10.19
CA LEU A 35 -11.38 -10.62 -10.76
C LEU A 35 -11.29 -9.48 -9.74
N LYS A 36 -10.12 -8.84 -9.67
CA LYS A 36 -9.82 -7.72 -8.77
C LYS A 36 -10.01 -6.38 -9.48
N PHE A 37 -10.26 -5.31 -8.71
CA PHE A 37 -10.22 -3.96 -9.26
C PHE A 37 -8.77 -3.47 -9.43
N PRO A 38 -8.39 -2.86 -10.56
CA PRO A 38 -9.21 -2.60 -11.74
C PRO A 38 -9.30 -3.84 -12.64
N TYR A 39 -10.47 -4.04 -13.24
CA TYR A 39 -10.59 -4.98 -14.34
C TYR A 39 -10.40 -4.25 -15.67
N ILE A 40 -9.38 -4.62 -16.42
CA ILE A 40 -9.12 -4.11 -17.77
C ILE A 40 -9.08 -5.30 -18.72
N ALA A 41 -10.02 -5.34 -19.67
CA ALA A 41 -10.14 -6.44 -20.63
C ALA A 41 -8.96 -6.52 -21.62
N ARG A 42 -8.25 -5.39 -21.81
CA ARG A 42 -7.06 -5.31 -22.67
C ARG A 42 -5.89 -6.08 -22.06
N GLN A 43 -5.13 -6.75 -22.91
CA GLN A 43 -3.88 -7.42 -22.51
C GLN A 43 -2.70 -6.44 -22.43
N PHE A 44 -1.81 -6.69 -21.49
CA PHE A 44 -0.59 -5.92 -21.25
C PHE A 44 0.60 -6.88 -21.32
N ASN A 45 1.67 -6.45 -21.97
CA ASN A 45 2.90 -7.23 -22.06
C ASN A 45 3.75 -6.94 -20.82
N PHE A 46 3.59 -7.78 -19.80
CA PHE A 46 4.37 -7.72 -18.56
C PHE A 46 5.74 -8.36 -18.73
N SER A 47 6.70 -7.93 -17.91
CA SER A 47 8.02 -8.56 -17.81
C SER A 47 7.88 -10.06 -17.52
N THR A 48 8.73 -10.89 -18.14
CA THR A 48 8.80 -12.32 -17.85
C THR A 48 9.17 -12.60 -16.39
N ASN A 49 9.89 -11.69 -15.75
CA ASN A 49 10.28 -11.73 -14.34
C ASN A 49 9.39 -10.84 -13.45
N PHE A 50 8.15 -10.57 -13.86
CA PHE A 50 7.24 -9.62 -13.19
C PHE A 50 7.22 -9.75 -11.67
N GLU A 51 7.01 -10.96 -11.12
CA GLU A 51 6.87 -11.14 -9.67
C GLU A 51 8.17 -10.85 -8.90
N ALA A 52 9.33 -11.12 -9.49
CA ALA A 52 10.62 -10.78 -8.89
C ALA A 52 10.84 -9.26 -8.93
N ASN A 53 10.64 -8.65 -10.11
CA ASN A 53 10.78 -7.20 -10.30
C ASN A 53 9.80 -6.42 -9.41
N PHE A 54 8.58 -6.94 -9.22
CA PHE A 54 7.58 -6.37 -8.32
C PHE A 54 8.09 -6.32 -6.88
N LYS A 55 8.62 -7.43 -6.37
CA LYS A 55 9.15 -7.52 -5.00
C LYS A 55 10.31 -6.55 -4.79
N GLU A 56 11.25 -6.52 -5.74
CA GLU A 56 12.40 -5.61 -5.68
C GLU A 56 11.97 -4.14 -5.67
N LEU A 57 11.09 -3.75 -6.60
CA LEU A 57 10.57 -2.40 -6.69
C LEU A 57 9.77 -2.04 -5.43
N TRP A 58 8.92 -2.93 -4.92
CA TRP A 58 8.18 -2.72 -3.68
C TRP A 58 9.09 -2.43 -2.49
N HIS A 59 10.17 -3.21 -2.33
CA HIS A 59 11.14 -3.00 -1.26
C HIS A 59 11.90 -1.68 -1.42
N SER A 60 12.22 -1.28 -2.65
CA SER A 60 12.86 0.01 -2.94
C SER A 60 11.93 1.17 -2.56
N LEU A 61 10.69 1.14 -3.06
CA LEU A 61 9.67 2.17 -2.79
C LEU A 61 9.42 2.30 -1.28
N ARG A 62 9.22 1.19 -0.57
CA ARG A 62 9.01 1.19 0.89
C ARG A 62 10.12 1.92 1.65
N LYS A 63 11.38 1.79 1.23
CA LYS A 63 12.50 2.49 1.88
C LYS A 63 12.49 3.99 1.60
N GLN A 64 12.17 4.37 0.36
CA GLN A 64 12.14 5.78 -0.08
C GLN A 64 10.93 6.53 0.49
N MET A 65 9.82 5.84 0.70
CA MET A 65 8.56 6.40 1.18
C MET A 65 8.49 6.62 2.69
N ALA A 66 9.60 6.42 3.42
CA ALA A 66 9.74 6.94 4.78
C ALA A 66 9.63 8.49 4.82
N ASN A 67 9.68 9.16 3.67
CA ASN A 67 9.41 10.58 3.53
C ASN A 67 8.34 10.80 2.44
N ASP A 68 7.18 11.32 2.85
CA ASP A 68 5.97 11.51 2.03
C ASP A 68 6.21 12.35 0.76
N LYS A 69 7.20 13.26 0.78
CA LYS A 69 7.54 14.07 -0.41
C LYS A 69 7.98 13.20 -1.58
N TYR A 70 8.66 12.08 -1.31
CA TYR A 70 9.14 11.19 -2.36
C TYR A 70 8.03 10.38 -3.00
N ASP A 71 6.94 10.04 -2.30
CA ASP A 71 5.82 9.28 -2.90
C ASP A 71 5.21 10.04 -4.07
N SER A 72 4.93 11.32 -3.88
CA SER A 72 4.37 12.17 -4.95
C SER A 72 5.38 12.39 -6.08
N GLN A 73 6.64 12.70 -5.75
CA GLN A 73 7.68 12.91 -6.76
C GLN A 73 7.86 11.67 -7.64
N ILE A 74 7.96 10.48 -7.03
CA ILE A 74 8.12 9.23 -7.78
C ILE A 74 6.92 8.99 -8.69
N PHE A 75 5.71 9.18 -8.19
CA PHE A 75 4.50 8.90 -8.96
C PHE A 75 4.26 9.92 -10.10
N TYR A 76 4.50 11.21 -9.87
CA TYR A 76 4.22 12.23 -10.88
C TYR A 76 5.39 12.43 -11.85
N ASP A 77 6.62 12.47 -11.36
CA ASP A 77 7.81 12.86 -12.13
C ASP A 77 8.64 11.66 -12.58
N GLU A 78 8.71 10.60 -11.78
CA GLU A 78 9.61 9.45 -12.02
C GLU A 78 8.87 8.13 -12.32
N ASN A 79 7.60 8.19 -12.77
CA ASN A 79 6.79 6.98 -12.99
C ASN A 79 7.31 6.03 -14.08
N HIS A 80 8.33 6.42 -14.85
CA HIS A 80 9.03 5.53 -15.77
C HIS A 80 9.61 4.29 -15.07
N ILE A 81 9.94 4.38 -13.77
CA ILE A 81 10.43 3.24 -13.01
C ILE A 81 9.44 2.07 -12.99
N PHE A 82 8.13 2.32 -12.96
CA PHE A 82 7.12 1.25 -12.98
C PHE A 82 7.10 0.57 -14.34
N TYR A 83 7.18 1.35 -15.41
CA TYR A 83 7.24 0.84 -16.77
C TYR A 83 8.47 -0.05 -16.97
N GLU A 84 9.66 0.48 -16.66
CA GLU A 84 10.93 -0.18 -16.90
C GLU A 84 11.11 -1.47 -16.11
N ASN A 85 10.54 -1.53 -14.90
CA ASN A 85 10.66 -2.71 -14.04
C ASN A 85 9.56 -3.75 -14.30
N LEU A 86 8.32 -3.34 -14.61
CA LEU A 86 7.17 -4.25 -14.59
C LEU A 86 6.69 -4.67 -15.99
N PHE A 87 7.03 -3.94 -17.03
CA PHE A 87 6.56 -4.21 -18.39
C PHE A 87 7.68 -4.71 -19.30
N ASP A 88 7.32 -5.44 -20.35
CA ASP A 88 8.27 -5.76 -21.41
C ASP A 88 8.44 -4.50 -22.28
N ASN A 89 9.62 -3.86 -22.19
CA ASN A 89 9.87 -2.59 -22.87
C ASN A 89 9.92 -2.69 -24.41
N HIS A 90 10.05 -3.90 -24.96
CA HIS A 90 10.06 -4.14 -26.40
C HIS A 90 8.65 -4.40 -26.93
N LEU A 91 7.80 -5.05 -26.14
CA LEU A 91 6.46 -5.47 -26.56
C LEU A 91 5.34 -4.57 -26.02
N CYS A 92 5.54 -3.89 -24.89
CA CYS A 92 4.57 -2.97 -24.33
C CYS A 92 4.70 -1.61 -25.01
N ASN A 93 3.58 -1.05 -25.44
CA ASN A 93 3.55 0.31 -25.99
C ASN A 93 3.55 1.33 -24.83
N LYS A 94 4.45 2.31 -24.87
CA LYS A 94 4.54 3.40 -23.89
C LYS A 94 3.23 4.19 -23.75
N GLU A 95 2.46 4.35 -24.82
CA GLU A 95 1.15 5.03 -24.75
C GLU A 95 0.14 4.23 -23.93
N LEU A 96 0.19 2.89 -23.97
CA LEU A 96 -0.66 2.04 -23.11
C LEU A 96 -0.32 2.22 -21.63
N PHE A 97 0.96 2.36 -21.31
CA PHE A 97 1.39 2.64 -19.94
C PHE A 97 0.94 4.03 -19.48
N LYS A 98 1.01 5.06 -20.34
CA LYS A 98 0.49 6.40 -20.03
C LYS A 98 -1.02 6.38 -19.80
N GLU A 99 -1.78 5.64 -20.60
CA GLU A 99 -3.21 5.43 -20.39
C GLU A 99 -3.48 4.77 -19.03
N LEU A 100 -2.67 3.79 -18.64
CA LEU A 100 -2.78 3.12 -17.35
C LEU A 100 -2.54 4.08 -16.18
N ILE A 101 -1.48 4.89 -16.25
CA ILE A 101 -1.18 5.95 -15.28
C ILE A 101 -2.34 6.94 -15.19
N CYS A 102 -2.87 7.38 -16.33
CA CYS A 102 -4.00 8.31 -16.39
C CYS A 102 -5.25 7.71 -15.74
N SER A 103 -5.56 6.46 -16.05
CA SER A 103 -6.68 5.73 -15.46
C SER A 103 -6.58 5.64 -13.94
N PHE A 104 -5.40 5.29 -13.41
CA PHE A 104 -5.18 5.30 -11.96
C PHE A 104 -5.33 6.71 -11.39
N LYS A 105 -4.70 7.74 -11.99
CA LYS A 105 -4.78 9.13 -11.52
C LYS A 105 -6.22 9.62 -11.39
N VAL A 106 -7.04 9.40 -12.41
CA VAL A 106 -8.45 9.80 -12.41
C VAL A 106 -9.24 9.10 -11.32
N TRP A 107 -9.06 7.78 -11.14
CA TRP A 107 -9.73 7.06 -10.06
C TRP A 107 -9.21 7.50 -8.69
N TRP A 108 -7.89 7.56 -8.50
CA TRP A 108 -7.23 7.84 -7.23
C TRP A 108 -7.58 9.23 -6.69
N THR A 109 -7.64 10.24 -7.57
CA THR A 109 -8.02 11.61 -7.20
C THR A 109 -9.52 11.83 -7.08
N SER A 110 -10.35 10.85 -7.47
CA SER A 110 -11.80 10.94 -7.28
C SER A 110 -12.17 10.68 -5.81
N ILE A 111 -13.43 10.97 -5.48
CA ILE A 111 -13.98 10.64 -4.15
C ILE A 111 -13.87 9.16 -3.81
N ALA A 112 -13.92 8.27 -4.81
CA ALA A 112 -13.90 6.81 -4.64
C ALA A 112 -12.48 6.23 -4.55
N GLY A 113 -11.45 7.06 -4.73
CA GLY A 113 -10.04 6.67 -4.65
C GLY A 113 -9.47 6.89 -3.25
N GLN A 114 -8.42 7.71 -3.18
CA GLN A 114 -7.65 7.97 -1.96
C GLN A 114 -8.52 8.45 -0.80
N LEU A 115 -9.42 9.41 -1.08
CA LEU A 115 -10.27 10.01 -0.05
C LEU A 115 -11.14 8.98 0.65
N SER A 116 -11.86 8.14 -0.12
CA SER A 116 -12.67 7.06 0.45
C SER A 116 -11.82 6.10 1.28
N LEU A 117 -10.61 5.78 0.82
CA LEU A 117 -9.73 4.86 1.53
C LEU A 117 -9.34 5.40 2.92
N GLU A 118 -8.83 6.64 2.97
CA GLU A 118 -8.40 7.28 4.21
C GLU A 118 -9.56 7.51 5.18
N TRP A 119 -10.72 7.94 4.68
CA TRP A 119 -11.90 8.15 5.52
C TRP A 119 -12.49 6.85 6.05
N SER A 120 -12.43 5.75 5.28
CA SER A 120 -13.02 4.47 5.69
C SER A 120 -12.41 3.91 6.99
N VAL A 121 -11.14 4.19 7.28
CA VAL A 121 -10.50 3.75 8.52
C VAL A 121 -10.60 4.75 9.67
N SER A 122 -11.10 5.95 9.41
CA SER A 122 -11.16 7.03 10.42
C SER A 122 -11.99 6.63 11.65
N ASP A 123 -13.09 5.89 11.45
CA ASP A 123 -13.96 5.38 12.52
C ASP A 123 -13.23 4.44 13.49
N PHE A 124 -12.19 3.73 13.03
CA PHE A 124 -11.39 2.83 13.88
C PHE A 124 -10.31 3.57 14.67
N SER A 125 -10.04 4.84 14.36
CA SER A 125 -8.83 5.54 14.86
C SER A 125 -8.79 5.61 16.38
N ARG A 126 -9.92 5.91 17.03
CA ARG A 126 -10.00 5.97 18.49
C ARG A 126 -9.82 4.59 19.12
N GLN A 127 -10.56 3.59 18.63
CA GLN A 127 -10.49 2.23 19.16
C GLN A 127 -9.08 1.66 19.01
N LEU A 128 -8.48 1.84 17.83
CA LEU A 128 -7.12 1.40 17.55
C LEU A 128 -6.11 2.04 18.50
N TYR A 129 -6.24 3.34 18.74
CA TYR A 129 -5.38 4.04 19.68
C TYR A 129 -5.51 3.48 21.10
N GLU A 130 -6.74 3.31 21.59
CA GLU A 130 -7.00 2.77 22.93
C GLU A 130 -6.43 1.35 23.10
N ASP A 131 -6.63 0.48 22.10
CA ASP A 131 -6.12 -0.90 22.10
C ASP A 131 -4.58 -0.95 22.11
N LEU A 132 -3.92 -0.11 21.32
CA LEU A 132 -2.45 -0.04 21.28
C LEU A 132 -1.86 0.58 22.55
N VAL A 133 -2.52 1.57 23.16
CA VAL A 133 -2.09 2.14 24.45
C VAL A 133 -2.16 1.09 25.56
N LEU A 134 -3.19 0.25 25.57
CA LEU A 134 -3.28 -0.86 26.53
C LEU A 134 -2.09 -1.82 26.36
N TYR A 135 -1.75 -2.18 25.13
CA TYR A 135 -0.60 -3.03 24.83
C TYR A 135 0.72 -2.42 25.34
N ILE A 136 1.00 -1.16 25.00
CA ILE A 136 2.22 -0.44 25.40
C ILE A 136 2.37 -0.41 26.93
N LYS A 137 1.28 -0.13 27.66
CA LYS A 137 1.26 -0.12 29.12
C LYS A 137 1.55 -1.49 29.73
N GLN A 138 0.92 -2.54 29.20
CA GLN A 138 1.13 -3.92 29.68
C GLN A 138 2.58 -4.37 29.49
N HIS A 139 3.20 -3.98 28.38
CA HIS A 139 4.57 -4.35 28.04
C HIS A 139 5.63 -3.33 28.50
N GLN A 140 5.23 -2.27 29.22
CA GLN A 140 6.10 -1.20 29.72
C GLN A 140 6.99 -0.59 28.63
N ILE A 141 6.46 -0.47 27.41
CA ILE A 141 7.19 0.08 26.27
C ILE A 141 7.15 1.60 26.36
N LYS A 142 8.29 2.26 26.13
CA LYS A 142 8.33 3.70 25.92
C LYS A 142 8.15 3.99 24.43
N PRO A 143 7.00 4.53 23.99
CA PRO A 143 6.75 4.67 22.57
C PRO A 143 7.59 5.80 21.96
N LEU A 144 8.01 5.63 20.70
CA LEU A 144 8.38 6.77 19.86
C LEU A 144 7.15 7.64 19.60
N GLN A 145 7.42 8.85 19.12
CA GLN A 145 6.41 9.89 19.00
C GLN A 145 5.26 9.53 18.03
N GLN A 146 5.52 8.72 17.00
CA GLN A 146 4.56 8.49 15.92
C GLN A 146 4.64 7.07 15.36
N LEU A 147 3.47 6.44 15.18
CA LEU A 147 3.28 5.18 14.45
C LEU A 147 2.71 5.51 13.06
N HIS A 148 3.39 5.09 12.00
CA HIS A 148 2.97 5.32 10.62
C HIS A 148 2.23 4.11 10.03
N ILE A 149 1.05 4.32 9.47
CA ILE A 149 0.26 3.28 8.82
C ILE A 149 -0.03 3.71 7.39
N SER A 150 0.51 2.97 6.43
CA SER A 150 0.22 3.16 5.01
C SER A 150 -0.88 2.21 4.55
N LEU A 151 -1.96 2.78 4.04
CA LEU A 151 -3.16 2.07 3.63
C LEU A 151 -3.07 1.64 2.18
N LEU A 152 -3.44 0.38 1.92
CA LEU A 152 -3.64 -0.16 0.58
C LEU A 152 -5.14 -0.35 0.31
N TYR A 153 -5.55 -0.09 -0.92
CA TYR A 153 -6.93 -0.30 -1.35
C TYR A 153 -7.30 -1.78 -1.52
N ASP A 154 -6.32 -2.64 -1.80
CA ASP A 154 -6.46 -4.09 -1.92
C ASP A 154 -5.16 -4.78 -1.44
N ASP A 155 -5.17 -6.12 -1.38
CA ASP A 155 -4.05 -6.91 -0.88
C ASP A 155 -2.80 -6.80 -1.75
N CYS A 156 -1.64 -6.71 -1.09
CA CYS A 156 -0.36 -7.05 -1.70
C CYS A 156 -0.18 -8.58 -1.69
N VAL A 157 -0.24 -9.22 -2.85
CA VAL A 157 -0.15 -10.69 -2.99
C VAL A 157 1.30 -11.16 -3.02
N PHE A 158 2.18 -10.39 -3.66
CA PHE A 158 3.56 -10.83 -3.92
C PHE A 158 4.54 -10.57 -2.79
N VAL A 159 4.25 -9.64 -1.86
CA VAL A 159 5.15 -9.30 -0.77
C VAL A 159 4.53 -9.61 0.58
N LYS A 160 5.27 -10.35 1.40
CA LYS A 160 4.94 -10.62 2.81
C LYS A 160 5.77 -9.70 3.72
N ASN A 161 5.34 -9.53 4.97
CA ASN A 161 6.05 -8.77 6.01
C ASN A 161 6.18 -7.27 5.70
N ASN A 162 5.06 -6.58 5.75
CA ASN A 162 4.93 -5.15 5.51
C ASN A 162 5.04 -4.30 6.78
N THR A 163 5.66 -4.84 7.84
CA THR A 163 5.87 -4.17 9.13
C THR A 163 7.34 -3.89 9.38
N THR A 164 7.61 -2.76 10.02
CA THR A 164 8.92 -2.25 10.47
C THR A 164 8.73 -1.55 11.82
N SER A 165 9.83 -1.17 12.46
CA SER A 165 9.78 -0.33 13.67
C SER A 165 8.91 0.90 13.43
N TYR A 166 7.83 1.05 14.21
CA TYR A 166 6.88 2.17 14.13
C TYR A 166 6.28 2.44 12.74
N SER A 167 6.22 1.44 11.87
CA SER A 167 5.61 1.58 10.55
C SER A 167 5.00 0.26 10.04
N ALA A 168 3.80 0.33 9.47
CA ALA A 168 3.15 -0.80 8.84
C ALA A 168 2.45 -0.39 7.53
N ILE A 169 2.44 -1.28 6.54
CA ILE A 169 1.62 -1.15 5.33
C ILE A 169 0.52 -2.22 5.40
N LEU A 170 -0.75 -1.80 5.37
CA LEU A 170 -1.90 -2.67 5.61
C LEU A 170 -3.00 -2.46 4.56
N PRO A 171 -3.61 -3.54 4.03
CA PRO A 171 -4.85 -3.45 3.28
C PRO A 171 -6.00 -2.94 4.16
N THR A 172 -6.75 -1.97 3.65
CA THR A 172 -7.83 -1.30 4.40
C THR A 172 -8.94 -2.27 4.79
N LYS A 173 -9.21 -3.31 3.98
CA LYS A 173 -10.17 -4.37 4.29
C LYS A 173 -9.89 -5.05 5.64
N HIS A 174 -8.64 -5.09 6.12
CA HIS A 174 -8.29 -5.74 7.38
C HIS A 174 -8.91 -5.04 8.58
N PHE A 175 -9.12 -3.72 8.51
CA PHE A 175 -9.80 -2.97 9.56
C PHE A 175 -11.25 -3.42 9.75
N PHE A 176 -11.92 -3.82 8.66
CA PHE A 176 -13.33 -4.22 8.68
C PHE A 176 -13.54 -5.71 8.97
N ILE A 177 -12.68 -6.57 8.41
CA ILE A 177 -12.91 -8.02 8.43
C ILE A 177 -12.08 -8.69 9.53
N ASN A 178 -10.87 -8.20 9.80
CA ASN A 178 -9.89 -8.82 10.69
C ASN A 178 -9.25 -7.80 11.66
N TYR A 179 -10.06 -6.96 12.31
CA TYR A 179 -9.56 -5.88 13.17
C TYR A 179 -8.57 -6.36 14.26
N ARG A 180 -8.80 -7.54 14.85
CA ARG A 180 -7.89 -8.12 15.86
C ARG A 180 -6.49 -8.39 15.31
N ASP A 181 -6.40 -8.80 14.05
CA ASP A 181 -5.12 -9.04 13.38
C ASP A 181 -4.41 -7.71 13.09
N VAL A 182 -5.15 -6.63 12.81
CA VAL A 182 -4.60 -5.28 12.68
C VAL A 182 -3.93 -4.85 13.99
N VAL A 183 -4.64 -4.96 15.12
CA VAL A 183 -4.07 -4.62 16.44
C VAL A 183 -2.82 -5.47 16.72
N THR A 184 -2.91 -6.78 16.52
CA THR A 184 -1.78 -7.70 16.75
C THR A 184 -0.57 -7.33 15.88
N THR A 185 -0.80 -7.04 14.60
CA THR A 185 0.25 -6.66 13.65
C THR A 185 0.91 -5.35 14.06
N LEU A 186 0.12 -4.33 14.41
CA LEU A 186 0.64 -3.02 14.82
C LEU A 186 1.34 -3.07 16.18
N SER A 187 0.91 -3.93 17.10
CA SER A 187 1.61 -4.18 18.36
C SER A 187 3.05 -4.65 18.15
N THR A 188 3.31 -5.48 17.12
CA THR A 188 4.69 -5.93 16.80
C THR A 188 5.60 -4.79 16.34
N CYS A 189 5.05 -3.70 15.79
CA CYS A 189 5.84 -2.55 15.34
C CYS A 189 6.54 -1.82 16.50
N PHE A 190 6.08 -1.98 17.73
CA PHE A 190 6.71 -1.37 18.91
C PHE A 190 7.93 -2.17 19.43
N HIS A 191 8.08 -3.43 19.04
CA HIS A 191 9.20 -4.29 19.48
C HIS A 191 10.35 -4.36 18.47
N ALA A 192 10.13 -3.94 17.23
CA ALA A 192 11.12 -4.03 16.16
C ALA A 192 12.19 -2.92 16.19
N ALA A 193 12.50 -2.37 17.38
CA ALA A 193 13.53 -1.34 17.58
C ALA A 193 14.92 -1.95 17.78
#